data_AF-A0A1C5JZN2-F1
#
_entry.id   AF-A0A1C5JZN2-F1
#
_cell.length_a   1.000
_cell.length_b   1.000
_cell.length_c   1.000
_cell.angle_alpha   90.00
_cell.angle_beta   90.00
_cell.angle_gamma   90.00
#
_symmetry.space_group_name_H-M   'P 1'
#
loop_
_entity.id
_entity.type
_entity.pdbx_description
1 polymer ?
#
loop_
_entity_poly.entity_id
_entity_poly.type
_entity_poly.pdbx_seq_one_letter_code
_entity_poly.pdbx_strand_id
1 'polypeptide(L)'
;MTDWARLFVSYCQYDVFTVPGASGVGIYVLGDDLVHVGGPHQFTGFCGIHTGWIEARVRVLPAPPTVIDTGWDVISEATLWSPSGRLSVVGLMGGGAEALTDVAVPRGLIRVRVHARDRLHETVRTDGDPPERHELHVWAVSEETPWRTVLADPGGRAWEQKPAKAAEQAMLSLVPRPSNRPAVLRPLPPDPYEDDAGLARVAVVRHRPAPVEVPVGVLPVGDLEVRLERVDGETLTWSWTTADAPIFPEPLTALPDDEPSTVRLTSGPDGVTLRHEGVRGRHAVALGLIWDHLLDGAGSYPWLETLRGQAAEATAQAEKTRRLKAAHDAERWGGPPPPERLRRLPSQAQSLARMDRPLLDRIDALPVARRREAACWAARRAMRVAGLEQIGWIADALAAAEAARPLPRSFTEQGGAAAFRRLLADPEVPHSTVTLRREPTRLGAPHVTEMLQQAAAFPALLALANDDPLVAAIDAVHHAALAHGDDRDRFLADAHTALR
;
A
#
# COMPACT_ATOMS: atom_id res chain seq x y z
N MET A 1 -0.59 37.75 -14.80
CA MET A 1 0.16 38.38 -13.68
C MET A 1 -0.81 38.53 -12.53
N THR A 2 -0.42 38.12 -11.34
CA THR A 2 -1.23 38.35 -10.13
C THR A 2 -0.84 39.71 -9.52
N ASP A 3 -1.77 40.32 -8.81
CA ASP A 3 -1.45 41.47 -7.95
C ASP A 3 -0.61 41.02 -6.75
N TRP A 4 0.01 41.99 -6.06
CA TRP A 4 0.69 41.72 -4.79
C TRP A 4 -0.33 41.25 -3.76
N ALA A 5 -0.05 40.10 -3.14
CA ALA A 5 -0.89 39.52 -2.12
C ALA A 5 -0.11 39.33 -0.82
N ARG A 6 -0.79 39.52 0.32
CA ARG A 6 -0.20 39.24 1.62
C ARG A 6 -0.17 37.74 1.85
N LEU A 7 1.01 37.20 2.13
CA LEU A 7 1.24 35.80 2.47
C LEU A 7 1.75 35.71 3.90
N PHE A 8 1.10 34.91 4.74
CA PHE A 8 1.58 34.65 6.09
C PHE A 8 2.60 33.51 6.03
N VAL A 9 3.81 33.77 6.51
CA VAL A 9 4.91 32.80 6.57
C VAL A 9 5.21 32.42 8.01
N SER A 10 5.75 31.23 8.21
CA SER A 10 6.14 30.70 9.52
C SER A 10 7.40 29.87 9.35
N TYR A 11 8.30 29.91 10.33
CA TYR A 11 9.60 29.24 10.27
C TYR A 11 10.48 29.67 9.08
N CYS A 12 10.43 30.97 8.74
CA CYS A 12 11.15 31.56 7.61
C CYS A 12 10.78 30.98 6.24
N GLN A 13 9.62 30.34 6.07
CA GLN A 13 9.38 29.58 4.84
C GLN A 13 7.93 29.60 4.33
N TYR A 14 7.81 29.39 3.02
CA TYR A 14 6.60 29.08 2.28
C TYR A 14 6.90 27.99 1.25
N ASP A 15 5.86 27.28 0.81
CA ASP A 15 5.97 26.24 -0.20
C ASP A 15 5.36 26.68 -1.52
N VAL A 16 6.02 26.28 -2.60
CA VAL A 16 5.54 26.42 -3.97
C VAL A 16 5.35 25.03 -4.53
N PHE A 17 4.14 24.71 -4.98
CA PHE A 17 3.84 23.40 -5.54
C PHE A 17 2.91 23.46 -6.75
N THR A 18 2.97 22.42 -7.57
CA THR A 18 2.14 22.23 -8.77
C THR A 18 1.17 21.05 -8.65
N VAL A 19 1.38 20.21 -7.62
CA VAL A 19 0.51 19.10 -7.23
C VAL A 19 0.30 19.21 -5.72
N PRO A 20 -0.91 19.56 -5.25
CA PRO A 20 -1.20 19.71 -3.83
C PRO A 20 -0.95 18.40 -3.07
N GLY A 21 -0.33 18.47 -1.89
CA GLY A 21 -0.12 17.29 -1.05
C GLY A 21 0.93 16.31 -1.57
N ALA A 22 1.52 16.54 -2.74
CA ALA A 22 2.70 15.82 -3.20
C ALA A 22 3.89 16.23 -2.32
N SER A 23 4.05 15.59 -1.17
CA SER A 23 5.24 15.77 -0.34
C SER A 23 6.45 15.21 -1.09
N GLY A 24 7.22 16.06 -1.74
CA GLY A 24 8.54 15.71 -2.19
C GLY A 24 9.55 15.96 -1.05
N VAL A 25 10.51 15.03 -0.91
CA VAL A 25 11.66 15.01 0.01
C VAL A 25 11.44 15.46 1.46
N GLY A 26 11.86 14.61 2.39
CA GLY A 26 12.17 15.04 3.76
C GLY A 26 13.30 16.07 3.76
N ILE A 27 12.93 17.35 3.80
CA ILE A 27 13.66 18.57 4.23
C ILE A 27 15.09 18.78 3.65
N TYR A 28 15.21 19.84 2.83
CA TYR A 28 16.40 20.68 2.52
C TYR A 28 17.72 19.98 2.20
N VAL A 29 17.73 19.21 1.13
CA VAL A 29 18.92 18.48 0.71
C VAL A 29 19.80 19.30 -0.25
N LEU A 30 19.18 20.19 -1.03
CA LEU A 30 19.83 20.99 -2.06
C LEU A 30 19.13 22.36 -2.24
N GLY A 31 19.92 23.42 -2.34
CA GLY A 31 19.43 24.77 -2.55
C GLY A 31 20.33 25.87 -1.98
N ASP A 32 19.81 27.08 -1.92
CA ASP A 32 20.46 28.25 -1.31
C ASP A 32 19.53 28.95 -0.31
N ASP A 33 19.97 30.10 0.21
CA ASP A 33 19.20 30.87 1.20
C ASP A 33 17.83 31.38 0.73
N LEU A 34 17.45 31.20 -0.54
CA LEU A 34 16.15 31.58 -1.07
C LEU A 34 15.31 30.38 -1.49
N VAL A 35 15.89 29.38 -2.15
CA VAL A 35 15.14 28.24 -2.70
C VAL A 35 15.81 26.92 -2.33
N HIS A 36 15.04 26.02 -1.70
CA HIS A 36 15.41 24.62 -1.55
C HIS A 36 14.50 23.72 -2.37
N VAL A 37 15.11 22.88 -3.22
CA VAL A 37 14.36 21.96 -4.10
C VAL A 37 13.70 20.88 -3.24
N GLY A 38 12.38 20.81 -3.38
CA GLY A 38 11.52 19.92 -2.62
C GLY A 38 11.05 18.72 -3.42
N GLY A 39 11.49 18.50 -4.66
CA GLY A 39 11.06 17.37 -5.50
C GLY A 39 10.58 17.82 -6.88
N PRO A 40 9.97 16.91 -7.67
CA PRO A 40 9.56 17.24 -9.04
C PRO A 40 8.44 18.28 -9.10
N HIS A 41 7.60 18.36 -8.08
CA HIS A 41 6.41 19.21 -8.09
C HIS A 41 6.48 20.41 -7.16
N GLN A 42 7.54 20.51 -6.34
CA GLN A 42 7.61 21.53 -5.29
C GLN A 42 9.02 21.99 -4.94
N PHE A 43 9.10 23.20 -4.40
CA PHE A 43 10.26 23.72 -3.69
C PHE A 43 9.81 24.61 -2.53
N THR A 44 10.69 24.82 -1.56
CA THR A 44 10.46 25.73 -0.44
C THR A 44 11.20 27.04 -0.69
N GLY A 45 10.50 28.16 -0.52
CA GLY A 45 11.06 29.50 -0.54
C GLY A 45 11.35 30.00 0.87
N PHE A 46 12.46 30.71 1.06
CA PHE A 46 12.91 31.21 2.35
C PHE A 46 12.83 32.73 2.49
N CYS A 47 12.38 33.17 3.65
CA CYS A 47 12.21 34.59 4.02
C CYS A 47 13.27 35.03 5.04
N GLY A 48 13.52 36.34 5.10
CA GLY A 48 14.31 36.99 6.14
C GLY A 48 13.57 37.02 7.49
N ILE A 49 12.24 37.16 7.46
CA ILE A 49 11.40 37.09 8.67
C ILE A 49 11.10 35.64 9.09
N HIS A 50 11.08 35.36 10.40
CA HIS A 50 10.73 34.04 10.91
C HIS A 50 9.23 33.77 10.83
N THR A 51 8.40 34.64 11.41
CA THR A 51 6.95 34.52 11.36
C THR A 51 6.33 35.88 11.12
N GLY A 52 5.45 35.98 10.13
CA GLY A 52 4.78 37.24 9.84
C GLY A 52 4.25 37.31 8.42
N TRP A 53 3.97 38.53 7.96
CA TRP A 53 3.45 38.78 6.62
C TRP A 53 4.56 39.23 5.67
N ILE A 54 4.62 38.59 4.52
CA ILE A 54 5.34 39.08 3.34
C ILE A 54 4.33 39.51 2.27
N GLU A 55 4.80 40.21 1.26
CA GLU A 55 4.07 40.41 0.01
C GLU A 55 4.63 39.48 -1.05
N ALA A 56 3.76 38.73 -1.74
CA ALA A 56 4.16 37.82 -2.80
C ALA A 56 3.30 37.99 -4.05
N ARG A 57 3.85 37.69 -5.23
CA ARG A 57 3.10 37.59 -6.49
C ARG A 57 3.72 36.60 -7.48
N VAL A 58 2.90 36.14 -8.42
CA VAL A 58 3.31 35.25 -9.52
C VAL A 58 3.14 35.94 -10.87
N ARG A 59 4.19 35.86 -11.69
CA ARG A 59 4.26 36.36 -13.06
C ARG A 59 4.52 35.21 -14.03
N VAL A 60 3.53 34.89 -14.84
CA VAL A 60 3.68 33.92 -15.92
C VAL A 60 4.16 34.64 -17.17
N LEU A 61 5.30 34.22 -17.69
CA LEU A 61 6.02 34.84 -18.79
C LEU A 61 6.09 33.88 -19.99
N PRO A 62 6.13 34.40 -21.23
CA PRO A 62 6.24 33.57 -22.42
C PRO A 62 7.65 32.98 -22.62
N ALA A 63 8.66 33.56 -21.97
CA ALA A 63 10.08 33.25 -22.17
C ALA A 63 10.89 33.65 -20.91
N PRO A 64 12.13 33.12 -20.74
CA PRO A 64 13.01 33.53 -19.64
C PRO A 64 13.28 35.05 -19.67
N PRO A 65 13.23 35.75 -18.52
CA PRO A 65 13.60 37.16 -18.47
C PRO A 65 15.09 37.33 -18.78
N THR A 66 15.38 38.20 -19.75
CA THR A 66 16.75 38.50 -20.22
C THR A 66 17.45 39.59 -19.41
N VAL A 67 16.67 40.41 -18.68
CA VAL A 67 17.17 41.49 -17.83
C VAL A 67 16.76 41.20 -16.39
N ILE A 68 17.67 41.44 -15.47
CA ILE A 68 17.42 41.43 -14.03
C ILE A 68 17.25 42.88 -13.60
N ASP A 69 16.07 43.23 -13.10
CA ASP A 69 15.80 44.57 -12.57
C ASP A 69 16.75 44.89 -11.39
N THR A 70 17.22 46.13 -11.33
CA THR A 70 18.04 46.62 -10.21
C THR A 70 17.17 46.72 -8.95
N GLY A 71 17.66 46.21 -7.81
CA GLY A 71 16.97 46.33 -6.51
C GLY A 71 16.35 45.04 -5.96
N TRP A 72 16.73 43.87 -6.51
CA TRP A 72 16.52 42.59 -5.86
C TRP A 72 17.74 42.24 -5.00
N ASP A 73 17.51 41.67 -3.82
CA ASP A 73 18.58 41.28 -2.90
C ASP A 73 19.14 39.90 -3.27
N VAL A 74 18.27 38.99 -3.70
CA VAL A 74 18.60 37.59 -4.01
C VAL A 74 17.65 37.04 -5.08
N ILE A 75 18.19 36.20 -5.96
CA ILE A 75 17.45 35.56 -7.04
C ILE A 75 17.91 34.12 -7.21
N SER A 76 16.97 33.18 -7.24
CA SER A 76 17.25 31.75 -7.42
C SER A 76 16.27 31.10 -8.37
N GLU A 77 16.70 30.03 -9.04
CA GLU A 77 15.91 29.32 -10.03
C GLU A 77 15.78 27.83 -9.72
N ALA A 78 14.59 27.27 -9.94
CA ALA A 78 14.32 25.84 -9.86
C ALA A 78 13.35 25.38 -10.94
N THR A 79 13.45 24.11 -11.35
CA THR A 79 12.55 23.49 -12.32
C THR A 79 11.47 22.69 -11.61
N LEU A 80 10.22 22.82 -12.05
CA LEU A 80 9.09 22.02 -11.57
C LEU A 80 8.36 21.35 -12.74
N TRP A 81 7.73 20.21 -12.48
CA TRP A 81 6.79 19.54 -13.38
C TRP A 81 5.36 19.94 -13.01
N SER A 82 4.66 20.64 -13.91
CA SER A 82 3.27 21.09 -13.76
C SER A 82 2.33 20.29 -14.69
N PRO A 83 1.91 19.09 -14.29
CA PRO A 83 0.98 18.27 -15.07
C PRO A 83 -0.36 18.97 -15.39
N SER A 84 -0.96 19.62 -14.40
CA SER A 84 -2.27 20.27 -14.50
C SER A 84 -2.24 21.70 -15.03
N GLY A 85 -1.05 22.32 -15.12
CA GLY A 85 -0.92 23.74 -15.44
C GLY A 85 -1.40 24.65 -14.32
N ARG A 86 -1.31 24.17 -13.07
CA ARG A 86 -1.61 24.92 -11.84
C ARG A 86 -0.38 25.02 -10.96
N LEU A 87 -0.25 26.14 -10.27
CA LEU A 87 0.78 26.40 -9.29
C LEU A 87 0.19 27.18 -8.11
N SER A 88 0.57 26.79 -6.91
CA SER A 88 0.15 27.42 -5.67
C SER A 88 1.35 27.83 -4.83
N VAL A 89 1.22 28.95 -4.12
CA VAL A 89 2.19 29.44 -3.12
C VAL A 89 1.47 29.57 -1.79
N VAL A 90 1.92 28.81 -0.78
CA VAL A 90 1.28 28.76 0.53
C VAL A 90 2.30 28.84 1.65
N GLY A 91 1.95 29.47 2.77
CA GLY A 91 2.73 29.40 3.99
C GLY A 91 2.69 27.99 4.60
N LEU A 92 3.81 27.56 5.20
CA LEU A 92 4.01 26.21 5.73
C LEU A 92 2.87 25.70 6.63
N MET A 93 2.37 26.56 7.53
CA MET A 93 1.34 26.21 8.51
C MET A 93 -0.09 26.46 8.02
N GLY A 94 -0.30 26.56 6.70
CA GLY A 94 -1.64 26.70 6.11
C GLY A 94 -2.11 28.15 5.89
N GLY A 95 -1.18 29.07 5.56
CA GLY A 95 -1.51 30.44 5.17
C GLY A 95 -1.61 30.58 3.64
N GLY A 96 -2.80 30.68 3.08
CA GLY A 96 -3.00 30.91 1.64
C GLY A 96 -3.42 32.34 1.32
N ALA A 97 -3.12 32.78 0.11
CA ALA A 97 -3.80 33.92 -0.51
C ALA A 97 -4.49 33.44 -1.78
N GLU A 98 -5.75 33.84 -2.01
CA GLU A 98 -6.53 33.43 -3.19
C GLU A 98 -5.79 33.77 -4.49
N ALA A 99 -5.17 34.95 -4.55
CA ALA A 99 -4.37 35.39 -5.70
C ALA A 99 -3.10 34.55 -5.96
N LEU A 100 -2.69 33.71 -5.01
CA LEU A 100 -1.50 32.85 -5.08
C LEU A 100 -1.85 31.35 -5.12
N THR A 101 -3.13 31.01 -5.16
CA THR A 101 -3.61 29.62 -5.18
C THR A 101 -4.12 29.28 -6.58
N ASP A 102 -3.76 28.10 -7.09
CA ASP A 102 -4.17 27.56 -8.39
C ASP A 102 -3.94 28.52 -9.57
N VAL A 103 -2.84 29.28 -9.49
CA VAL A 103 -2.39 30.19 -10.54
C VAL A 103 -2.15 29.38 -11.81
N ALA A 104 -2.80 29.78 -12.91
CA ALA A 104 -2.64 29.12 -14.19
C ALA A 104 -1.21 29.33 -14.72
N VAL A 105 -0.50 28.23 -14.97
CA VAL A 105 0.86 28.17 -15.52
C VAL A 105 0.90 27.22 -16.71
N PRO A 106 1.96 27.24 -17.55
CA PRO A 106 2.09 26.26 -18.63
C PRO A 106 2.04 24.82 -18.10
N ARG A 107 1.36 23.93 -18.83
CA ARG A 107 1.44 22.49 -18.58
C ARG A 107 2.80 21.95 -19.00
N GLY A 108 3.27 20.93 -18.30
CA GLY A 108 4.56 20.29 -18.55
C GLY A 108 5.67 20.86 -17.68
N LEU A 109 6.88 20.94 -18.21
CA LEU A 109 8.04 21.39 -17.45
C LEU A 109 8.10 22.93 -17.42
N ILE A 110 8.22 23.48 -16.22
CA ILE A 110 8.28 24.92 -15.99
C ILE A 110 9.55 25.28 -15.23
N ARG A 111 10.09 26.46 -15.52
CA ARG A 111 11.15 27.09 -14.72
C ARG A 111 10.50 28.16 -13.86
N VAL A 112 10.88 28.18 -12.58
CA VAL A 112 10.46 29.20 -11.63
C VAL A 112 11.70 29.95 -11.16
N ARG A 113 11.74 31.27 -11.39
CA ARG A 113 12.74 32.18 -10.85
C ARG A 113 12.12 32.97 -9.71
N VAL A 114 12.65 32.81 -8.51
CA VAL A 114 12.20 33.52 -7.31
C VAL A 114 13.11 34.72 -7.12
N HIS A 115 12.52 35.89 -7.01
CA HIS A 115 13.17 37.13 -6.65
C HIS A 115 12.72 37.53 -5.25
N ALA A 116 13.65 37.92 -4.38
CA ALA A 116 13.30 38.48 -3.08
C ALA A 116 14.08 39.76 -2.79
N ARG A 117 13.43 40.67 -2.05
CA ARG A 117 14.01 41.93 -1.57
C ARG A 117 13.42 42.34 -0.22
N ASP A 118 14.06 43.30 0.40
CA ASP A 118 13.69 43.83 1.71
C ASP A 118 13.76 42.72 2.79
N ARG A 119 14.71 41.77 2.66
CA ARG A 119 14.85 40.55 3.49
C ARG A 119 15.46 40.80 4.87
N LEU A 120 14.90 41.73 5.62
CA LEU A 120 15.40 42.09 6.95
C LEU A 120 14.98 41.06 8.00
N HIS A 121 15.93 40.65 8.84
CA HIS A 121 15.65 39.80 10.00
C HIS A 121 14.73 40.53 10.99
N GLU A 122 13.81 39.81 11.64
CA GLU A 122 12.81 40.41 12.53
C GLU A 122 13.42 41.22 13.69
N THR A 123 14.63 40.87 14.12
CA THR A 123 15.34 41.57 15.21
C THR A 123 15.91 42.93 14.79
N VAL A 124 16.03 43.20 13.49
CA VAL A 124 16.54 44.47 12.95
C VAL A 124 15.47 45.28 12.23
N ARG A 125 14.34 44.67 11.88
CA ARG A 125 13.21 45.33 11.22
C ARG A 125 12.49 46.29 12.16
N THR A 126 12.13 47.45 11.62
CA THR A 126 11.37 48.53 12.26
C THR A 126 10.06 48.80 11.51
N ASP A 127 9.14 49.56 12.12
CA ASP A 127 7.87 49.94 11.49
C ASP A 127 8.05 50.83 10.24
N GLY A 128 9.23 51.44 10.06
CA GLY A 128 9.55 52.27 8.91
C GLY A 128 10.05 51.46 7.69
N ASP A 129 10.38 50.18 7.88
CA ASP A 129 10.92 49.35 6.82
C ASP A 129 9.81 48.82 5.89
N PRO A 130 10.07 48.69 4.58
CA PRO A 130 9.12 48.07 3.67
C PRO A 130 8.89 46.59 4.02
N PRO A 131 7.71 46.04 3.67
CA PRO A 131 7.47 44.61 3.80
C PRO A 131 8.42 43.82 2.90
N GLU A 132 8.83 42.64 3.38
CA GLU A 132 9.60 41.68 2.57
C GLU A 132 8.76 41.28 1.35
N ARG A 133 9.39 41.25 0.17
CA ARG A 133 8.71 41.09 -1.11
C ARG A 133 9.29 39.97 -1.94
N HIS A 134 8.43 39.05 -2.38
CA HIS A 134 8.78 37.89 -3.18
C HIS A 134 8.03 37.90 -4.52
N GLU A 135 8.76 37.70 -5.61
CA GLU A 135 8.18 37.66 -6.95
C GLU A 135 8.64 36.41 -7.69
N LEU A 136 7.68 35.59 -8.13
CA LEU A 136 7.95 34.33 -8.82
C LEU A 136 7.68 34.52 -10.32
N HIS A 137 8.71 34.40 -11.14
CA HIS A 137 8.60 34.38 -12.61
C HIS A 137 8.52 32.94 -13.08
N VAL A 138 7.50 32.60 -13.85
CA VAL A 138 7.23 31.24 -14.31
C VAL A 138 7.14 31.21 -15.83
N TRP A 139 7.88 30.31 -16.48
CA TRP A 139 7.79 30.10 -17.93
C TRP A 139 8.01 28.63 -18.29
N ALA A 140 7.53 28.23 -19.47
CA ALA A 140 7.68 26.88 -19.98
C ALA A 140 9.13 26.60 -20.41
N VAL A 141 9.60 25.37 -20.19
CA VAL A 141 10.89 24.87 -20.67
C VAL A 141 10.75 23.45 -21.20
N SER A 142 11.65 23.02 -22.08
CA SER A 142 11.75 21.63 -22.54
C SER A 142 12.90 20.86 -21.89
N GLU A 143 13.67 21.54 -21.05
CA GLU A 143 14.91 21.03 -20.46
C GLU A 143 14.92 21.28 -18.96
N GLU A 144 15.11 20.21 -18.19
CA GLU A 144 15.43 20.27 -16.78
C GLU A 144 16.93 20.51 -16.66
N THR A 145 17.28 21.59 -15.96
CA THR A 145 18.66 21.91 -15.59
C THR A 145 18.70 22.17 -14.08
N PRO A 146 19.87 22.05 -13.43
CA PRO A 146 20.00 22.24 -12.00
C PRO A 146 19.35 23.52 -11.50
N TRP A 147 18.97 23.50 -10.22
CA TRP A 147 18.71 24.74 -9.51
C TRP A 147 19.97 25.60 -9.51
N ARG A 148 19.81 26.92 -9.44
CA ARG A 148 20.96 27.83 -9.35
C ARG A 148 20.61 29.13 -8.64
N THR A 149 21.61 29.67 -7.96
CA THR A 149 21.63 31.05 -7.51
C THR A 149 21.99 31.95 -8.69
N VAL A 150 21.10 32.87 -9.05
CA VAL A 150 21.31 33.88 -10.11
C VAL A 150 21.92 35.15 -9.52
N LEU A 151 21.46 35.55 -8.34
CA LEU A 151 22.01 36.65 -7.54
C LEU A 151 22.08 36.18 -6.09
N ALA A 152 23.28 36.13 -5.52
CA ALA A 152 23.48 35.68 -4.14
C ALA A 152 23.14 36.78 -3.13
N ASP A 153 22.51 36.40 -2.02
CA ASP A 153 22.27 37.28 -0.89
C ASP A 153 23.62 37.69 -0.26
N PRO A 154 23.95 38.99 -0.15
CA PRO A 154 25.17 39.45 0.50
C PRO A 154 25.31 39.00 1.97
N GLY A 155 24.18 38.76 2.66
CA GLY A 155 24.11 38.27 4.04
C GLY A 155 23.79 36.77 4.14
N GLY A 156 23.78 36.05 3.02
CA GLY A 156 23.40 34.65 2.94
C GLY A 156 24.24 33.71 3.81
N ARG A 157 23.63 32.63 4.29
CA ARG A 157 24.30 31.54 5.02
C ARG A 157 24.73 30.46 4.02
N ALA A 158 25.96 29.98 4.18
CA ALA A 158 26.39 28.79 3.46
C ALA A 158 25.63 27.56 3.99
N TRP A 159 24.81 26.94 3.14
CA TRP A 159 24.10 25.70 3.44
C TRP A 159 24.92 24.49 2.98
N GLU A 160 25.00 23.48 3.86
CA GLU A 160 25.60 22.19 3.52
C GLU A 160 24.73 21.48 2.47
N GLN A 161 25.30 21.28 1.28
CA GLN A 161 24.65 20.51 0.21
C GLN A 161 24.81 19.01 0.45
N LYS A 162 23.76 18.23 0.25
CA LYS A 162 23.75 16.77 0.48
C LYS A 162 23.38 15.98 -0.78
N PRO A 163 24.14 16.10 -1.89
CA PRO A 163 23.78 15.53 -3.19
C PRO A 163 23.53 14.01 -3.15
N ALA A 164 24.29 13.25 -2.37
CA ALA A 164 24.08 11.81 -2.21
C ALA A 164 22.70 11.49 -1.59
N LYS A 165 22.26 12.28 -0.60
CA LYS A 165 20.93 12.12 0.00
C LYS A 165 19.83 12.52 -0.97
N ALA A 166 20.09 13.50 -1.85
CA ALA A 166 19.12 13.94 -2.86
C ALA A 166 18.94 12.87 -3.92
N ALA A 167 20.03 12.27 -4.38
CA ALA A 167 20.02 11.15 -5.32
C ALA A 167 19.35 9.90 -4.71
N GLU A 168 19.60 9.60 -3.43
CA GLU A 168 18.87 8.55 -2.70
C GLU A 168 17.36 8.77 -2.77
N GLN A 169 16.90 9.96 -2.37
CA GLN A 169 15.47 10.28 -2.34
C GLN A 169 14.85 10.29 -3.75
N ALA A 170 15.56 10.87 -4.72
CA ALA A 170 15.16 10.88 -6.12
C ALA A 170 14.97 9.47 -6.66
N MET A 171 15.92 8.57 -6.41
CA MET A 171 15.81 7.18 -6.83
C MET A 171 14.61 6.49 -6.16
N LEU A 172 14.44 6.65 -4.84
CA LEU A 172 13.31 6.07 -4.12
C LEU A 172 11.95 6.58 -4.62
N SER A 173 11.87 7.84 -5.08
CA SER A 173 10.66 8.41 -5.68
C SER A 173 10.31 7.84 -7.05
N LEU A 174 11.31 7.38 -7.81
CA LEU A 174 11.08 6.73 -9.12
C LEU A 174 10.60 5.29 -8.95
N VAL A 175 10.96 4.63 -7.85
CA VAL A 175 10.56 3.25 -7.54
C VAL A 175 9.66 3.17 -6.31
N PRO A 176 8.49 3.85 -6.30
CA PRO A 176 7.66 3.94 -5.11
C PRO A 176 7.19 2.54 -4.70
N ARG A 177 7.53 2.17 -3.47
CA ARG A 177 6.98 0.96 -2.85
C ARG A 177 5.62 1.29 -2.25
N PRO A 178 4.57 0.51 -2.56
CA PRO A 178 3.30 0.63 -1.85
C PRO A 178 3.58 0.58 -0.35
N SER A 179 3.09 1.56 0.41
CA SER A 179 3.16 1.43 1.86
C SER A 179 2.37 0.18 2.24
N ASN A 180 2.98 -0.76 2.96
CA ASN A 180 2.28 -1.95 3.48
C ASN A 180 1.20 -1.61 4.53
N ARG A 181 0.91 -0.32 4.77
CA ARG A 181 -0.33 0.06 5.46
C ARG A 181 -1.48 -0.37 4.55
N PRO A 182 -2.41 -1.22 5.04
CA PRO A 182 -3.58 -1.55 4.26
C PRO A 182 -4.24 -0.24 3.82
N ALA A 183 -4.46 -0.09 2.52
CA ALA A 183 -5.29 1.00 2.01
C ALA A 183 -6.70 0.77 2.58
N VAL A 184 -6.97 1.35 3.75
CA VAL A 184 -8.29 1.30 4.40
C VAL A 184 -9.33 2.03 3.54
N LEU A 185 -8.86 2.86 2.62
CA LEU A 185 -9.67 3.64 1.69
C LEU A 185 -9.63 2.98 0.30
N ARG A 186 -10.77 3.02 -0.39
CA ARG A 186 -10.85 2.70 -1.83
C ARG A 186 -9.77 3.49 -2.58
N PRO A 187 -9.23 2.97 -3.69
CA PRO A 187 -8.39 3.76 -4.58
C PRO A 187 -9.10 5.08 -4.85
N LEU A 188 -8.47 6.19 -4.46
CA LEU A 188 -8.99 7.50 -4.84
C LEU A 188 -9.00 7.55 -6.36
N PRO A 189 -9.99 8.22 -6.98
CA PRO A 189 -9.89 8.53 -8.40
C PRO A 189 -8.53 9.21 -8.67
N PRO A 190 -7.94 9.00 -9.86
CA PRO A 190 -6.66 9.63 -10.20
C PRO A 190 -6.75 11.12 -9.94
N ASP A 191 -5.77 11.66 -9.22
CA ASP A 191 -5.75 13.06 -8.85
C ASP A 191 -5.70 13.88 -10.16
N PRO A 192 -6.66 14.80 -10.42
CA PRO A 192 -6.60 15.65 -11.61
C PRO A 192 -5.31 16.50 -11.67
N TYR A 193 -4.65 16.69 -10.53
CA TYR A 193 -3.34 17.32 -10.47
C TYR A 193 -2.20 16.42 -10.98
N GLU A 194 -2.37 15.12 -11.18
CA GLU A 194 -1.31 14.19 -11.61
C GLU A 194 -1.48 13.70 -13.06
N ASP A 195 -2.43 14.25 -13.83
CA ASP A 195 -2.68 13.83 -15.21
C ASP A 195 -1.56 14.29 -16.17
N ASP A 196 -0.63 13.36 -16.41
CA ASP A 196 0.46 13.50 -17.37
C ASP A 196 0.06 13.19 -18.82
N ALA A 197 -1.20 12.82 -19.09
CA ALA A 197 -1.60 12.38 -20.42
C ALA A 197 -1.40 13.48 -21.47
N GLY A 198 -0.74 13.10 -22.57
CA GLY A 198 -0.48 13.98 -23.71
C GLY A 198 0.64 15.01 -23.50
N LEU A 199 1.35 14.98 -22.37
CA LEU A 199 2.49 15.86 -22.15
C LEU A 199 3.75 15.31 -22.82
N ALA A 200 4.54 16.20 -23.41
CA ALA A 200 5.76 15.83 -24.12
C ALA A 200 6.84 15.31 -23.16
N ARG A 201 7.63 14.33 -23.64
CA ARG A 201 8.87 13.93 -22.99
C ARG A 201 9.89 15.07 -23.10
N VAL A 202 10.73 15.21 -22.09
CA VAL A 202 11.67 16.34 -21.92
C VAL A 202 13.12 15.87 -21.94
N ALA A 203 14.07 16.81 -21.85
CA ALA A 203 15.47 16.50 -21.63
C ALA A 203 15.92 16.88 -20.22
N VAL A 204 16.88 16.13 -19.68
CA VAL A 204 17.63 16.46 -18.46
C VAL A 204 19.05 16.81 -18.89
N VAL A 205 19.53 17.99 -18.51
CA VAL A 205 20.82 18.51 -18.97
C VAL A 205 21.74 18.80 -17.79
N ARG A 206 22.97 18.32 -17.85
CA ARG A 206 24.02 18.58 -16.86
C ARG A 206 25.30 19.01 -17.55
N HIS A 207 25.92 20.05 -17.03
CA HIS A 207 27.21 20.54 -17.50
C HIS A 207 28.25 20.37 -16.39
N ARG A 208 29.45 19.96 -16.77
CA ARG A 208 30.61 19.82 -15.88
C ARG A 208 31.84 20.42 -16.55
N PRO A 209 32.63 21.27 -15.86
CA PRO A 209 33.79 21.92 -16.46
C PRO A 209 34.94 20.95 -16.72
N ALA A 210 34.97 19.81 -16.03
CA ALA A 210 35.96 18.76 -16.19
C ALA A 210 35.36 17.53 -16.92
N PRO A 211 36.17 16.73 -17.63
CA PRO A 211 35.75 15.45 -18.14
C PRO A 211 35.18 14.57 -17.02
N VAL A 212 34.03 13.94 -17.30
CA VAL A 212 33.34 13.04 -16.39
C VAL A 212 33.24 11.65 -17.00
N GLU A 213 33.46 10.63 -16.19
CA GLU A 213 33.22 9.25 -16.57
C GLU A 213 31.76 8.91 -16.27
N VAL A 214 31.02 8.50 -17.29
CA VAL A 214 29.64 8.05 -17.14
C VAL A 214 29.62 6.55 -16.86
N PRO A 215 28.93 6.09 -15.80
CA PRO A 215 28.83 4.67 -15.51
C PRO A 215 28.16 3.94 -16.69
N VAL A 216 28.88 2.97 -17.27
CA VAL A 216 28.33 2.05 -18.27
C VAL A 216 28.03 0.73 -17.57
N GLY A 217 26.86 0.14 -17.84
CA GLY A 217 26.45 -1.14 -17.26
C GLY A 217 25.16 -1.04 -16.46
N VAL A 218 25.08 -1.83 -15.39
CA VAL A 218 23.86 -2.02 -14.59
C VAL A 218 23.94 -1.17 -13.32
N LEU A 219 22.97 -0.27 -13.16
CA LEU A 219 22.73 0.48 -11.94
C LEU A 219 21.66 -0.26 -11.11
N PRO A 220 22.01 -0.81 -9.94
CA PRO A 220 21.07 -1.56 -9.13
C PRO A 220 20.04 -0.66 -8.42
N VAL A 221 18.76 -1.01 -8.47
CA VAL A 221 17.63 -0.26 -7.88
C VAL A 221 16.65 -1.20 -7.15
N GLY A 222 17.17 -2.07 -6.29
CA GLY A 222 16.35 -2.99 -5.50
C GLY A 222 15.86 -4.17 -6.34
N ASP A 223 14.56 -4.25 -6.63
CA ASP A 223 13.99 -5.28 -7.54
C ASP A 223 14.04 -4.86 -9.01
N LEU A 224 14.46 -3.63 -9.28
CA LEU A 224 14.62 -3.09 -10.61
C LEU A 224 16.09 -2.74 -10.83
N GLU A 225 16.45 -2.56 -12.09
CA GLU A 225 17.76 -2.12 -12.51
C GLU A 225 17.62 -1.11 -13.65
N VAL A 226 18.54 -0.16 -13.72
CA VAL A 226 18.72 0.68 -14.91
C VAL A 226 19.90 0.14 -15.70
N ARG A 227 19.70 -0.11 -16.99
CA ARG A 227 20.76 -0.46 -17.93
C ARG A 227 21.18 0.78 -18.69
N LEU A 228 22.46 1.12 -18.57
CA LEU A 228 23.16 2.14 -19.34
C LEU A 228 24.05 1.45 -20.37
N GLU A 229 23.54 1.32 -21.59
CA GLU A 229 24.21 0.60 -22.68
C GLU A 229 24.82 1.58 -23.67
N ARG A 230 26.10 1.42 -23.98
CA ARG A 230 26.78 2.29 -24.93
C ARG A 230 26.39 1.92 -26.37
N VAL A 231 25.88 2.91 -27.10
CA VAL A 231 25.55 2.78 -28.54
C VAL A 231 26.77 3.17 -29.38
N ASP A 232 27.42 4.27 -29.04
CA ASP A 232 28.63 4.76 -29.70
C ASP A 232 29.54 5.56 -28.73
N GLY A 233 30.50 6.34 -29.25
CA GLY A 233 31.44 7.12 -28.44
C GLY A 233 30.77 8.16 -27.53
N GLU A 234 29.61 8.69 -27.94
CA GLU A 234 28.93 9.83 -27.31
C GLU A 234 27.52 9.48 -26.83
N THR A 235 26.95 8.36 -27.28
CA THR A 235 25.55 8.00 -27.06
C THR A 235 25.41 6.72 -26.23
N LEU A 236 24.54 6.78 -25.21
CA LEU A 236 24.10 5.64 -24.42
C LEU A 236 22.57 5.53 -24.44
N THR A 237 22.07 4.33 -24.24
CA THR A 237 20.65 4.04 -23.99
C THR A 237 20.43 3.86 -22.50
N TRP A 238 19.40 4.53 -21.95
CA TRP A 238 18.89 4.34 -20.60
C TRP A 238 17.61 3.52 -20.65
N SER A 239 17.57 2.38 -19.98
CA SER A 239 16.37 1.55 -19.91
C SER A 239 16.15 0.95 -18.53
N TRP A 240 14.89 0.76 -18.14
CA TRP A 240 14.52 0.07 -16.90
C TRP A 240 14.23 -1.41 -17.18
N THR A 241 14.64 -2.27 -16.27
CA THR A 241 14.30 -3.70 -16.28
C THR A 241 14.05 -4.20 -14.86
N THR A 242 13.39 -5.35 -14.73
CA THR A 242 13.38 -6.09 -13.46
C THR A 242 14.77 -6.68 -13.20
N ALA A 243 15.19 -6.68 -11.95
CA ALA A 243 16.41 -7.33 -11.48
C ALA A 243 16.27 -8.85 -11.54
N ASP A 244 17.37 -9.56 -11.84
CA ASP A 244 17.40 -11.03 -11.85
C ASP A 244 17.21 -11.61 -10.43
N ALA A 245 17.64 -10.85 -9.41
CA ALA A 245 17.55 -11.23 -8.00
C ALA A 245 16.82 -10.14 -7.20
N PRO A 246 15.48 -10.10 -7.22
CA PRO A 246 14.71 -9.17 -6.40
C PRO A 246 14.97 -9.41 -4.91
N ILE A 247 15.02 -8.32 -4.15
CA ILE A 247 15.34 -8.32 -2.72
C ILE A 247 14.10 -8.25 -1.83
N PHE A 248 12.96 -7.79 -2.36
CA PHE A 248 11.71 -7.70 -1.60
C PHE A 248 10.89 -9.00 -1.69
N PRO A 249 10.09 -9.33 -0.65
CA PRO A 249 9.27 -10.55 -0.64
C PRO A 249 8.16 -10.53 -1.70
N GLU A 250 7.68 -9.35 -2.08
CA GLU A 250 6.77 -9.13 -3.21
C GLU A 250 7.50 -8.23 -4.22
N PRO A 251 8.08 -8.82 -5.29
CA PRO A 251 8.90 -8.07 -6.24
C PRO A 251 8.13 -6.97 -6.98
N LEU A 252 8.77 -5.81 -7.18
CA LEU A 252 8.25 -4.80 -8.12
C LEU A 252 8.35 -5.33 -9.55
N THR A 253 7.26 -5.21 -10.29
CA THR A 253 7.16 -5.60 -11.71
C THR A 253 6.80 -4.42 -12.62
N ALA A 254 6.25 -3.34 -12.05
CA ALA A 254 5.96 -2.12 -12.80
C ALA A 254 7.25 -1.30 -12.96
N LEU A 255 7.60 -1.00 -14.21
CA LEU A 255 8.73 -0.14 -14.53
C LEU A 255 8.33 1.34 -14.37
N PRO A 256 9.23 2.21 -13.87
CA PRO A 256 8.98 3.65 -13.84
C PRO A 256 8.70 4.19 -15.25
N ASP A 257 9.48 3.70 -16.23
CA ASP A 257 9.35 3.98 -17.65
C ASP A 257 9.63 2.71 -18.44
N ASP A 258 8.68 2.32 -19.28
CA ASP A 258 8.77 1.17 -20.18
C ASP A 258 9.38 1.54 -21.54
N GLU A 259 9.54 2.83 -21.83
CA GLU A 259 10.22 3.33 -23.02
C GLU A 259 11.68 3.68 -22.71
N PRO A 260 12.66 3.17 -23.47
CA PRO A 260 14.05 3.57 -23.31
C PRO A 260 14.28 5.02 -23.74
N SER A 261 15.21 5.68 -23.07
CA SER A 261 15.62 7.07 -23.31
C SER A 261 17.09 7.14 -23.75
N THR A 262 17.51 8.28 -24.31
CA THR A 262 18.85 8.45 -24.90
C THR A 262 19.69 9.38 -24.04
N VAL A 263 20.92 9.02 -23.74
CA VAL A 263 21.90 9.86 -23.03
C VAL A 263 23.01 10.22 -24.00
N ARG A 264 23.21 11.51 -24.27
CA ARG A 264 24.28 12.03 -25.11
C ARG A 264 25.32 12.77 -24.27
N LEU A 265 26.58 12.56 -24.60
CA LEU A 265 27.73 13.23 -23.99
C LEU A 265 28.46 14.02 -25.05
N THR A 266 28.46 15.34 -24.92
CA THR A 266 29.16 16.24 -25.83
C THR A 266 30.30 16.91 -25.09
N SER A 267 31.52 16.75 -25.58
CA SER A 267 32.69 17.45 -25.05
C SER A 267 32.93 18.74 -25.83
N GLY A 268 33.24 19.82 -25.12
CA GLY A 268 33.55 21.12 -25.68
C GLY A 268 34.67 21.83 -24.91
N PRO A 269 35.09 23.03 -25.37
CA PRO A 269 36.14 23.80 -24.72
C PRO A 269 35.79 24.18 -23.26
N ASP A 270 34.50 24.31 -22.96
CA ASP A 270 33.99 24.69 -21.64
C ASP A 270 33.70 23.49 -20.72
N GLY A 271 33.96 22.25 -21.17
CA GLY A 271 33.73 21.03 -20.41
C GLY A 271 32.86 20.00 -21.12
N VAL A 272 32.18 19.15 -20.35
CA VAL A 272 31.30 18.08 -20.85
C VAL A 272 29.85 18.42 -20.54
N THR A 273 28.98 18.21 -21.52
CA THR A 273 27.53 18.32 -21.37
C THR A 273 26.90 16.95 -21.54
N LEU A 274 26.20 16.49 -20.50
CA LEU A 274 25.30 15.35 -20.53
C LEU A 274 23.90 15.82 -20.86
N ARG A 275 23.26 15.17 -21.83
CA ARG A 275 21.87 15.40 -22.22
C ARG A 275 21.11 14.07 -22.24
N HIS A 276 20.20 13.88 -21.30
CA HIS A 276 19.32 12.71 -21.24
C HIS A 276 17.95 13.06 -21.83
N GLU A 277 17.70 12.61 -23.06
CA GLU A 277 16.54 12.92 -23.92
C GLU A 277 15.46 11.85 -23.85
N GLY A 278 14.21 12.27 -24.07
CA GLY A 278 13.07 11.37 -24.04
C GLY A 278 12.77 10.92 -22.62
N VAL A 279 12.85 11.82 -21.65
CA VAL A 279 12.52 11.56 -20.24
C VAL A 279 11.06 11.92 -19.97
N ARG A 280 10.29 11.08 -19.27
CA ARG A 280 8.97 11.48 -18.74
C ARG A 280 9.12 12.71 -17.86
N GLY A 281 8.31 13.74 -18.09
CA GLY A 281 8.44 15.01 -17.39
C GLY A 281 8.44 14.91 -15.86
N ARG A 282 7.54 14.08 -15.29
CA ARG A 282 7.51 13.79 -13.85
C ARG A 282 8.79 13.17 -13.28
N HIS A 283 9.63 12.54 -14.12
CA HIS A 283 10.90 11.95 -13.70
C HIS A 283 12.09 12.89 -13.90
N ALA A 284 11.92 14.00 -14.62
CA ALA A 284 13.03 14.83 -15.06
C ALA A 284 13.88 15.38 -13.90
N VAL A 285 13.22 15.94 -12.88
CA VAL A 285 13.92 16.47 -11.69
C VAL A 285 14.62 15.35 -10.93
N ALA A 286 13.97 14.21 -10.70
CA ALA A 286 14.57 13.08 -10.00
C ALA A 286 15.80 12.52 -10.75
N LEU A 287 15.69 12.32 -12.07
CA LEU A 287 16.81 11.89 -12.90
C LEU A 287 17.94 12.92 -12.93
N GLY A 288 17.61 14.21 -12.90
CA GLY A 288 18.59 15.28 -12.77
C GLY A 288 19.44 15.16 -11.49
N LEU A 289 18.79 14.93 -10.35
CA LEU A 289 19.46 14.74 -9.05
C LEU A 289 20.31 13.46 -9.01
N ILE A 290 19.83 12.38 -9.64
CA ILE A 290 20.60 11.14 -9.79
C ILE A 290 21.83 11.40 -10.65
N TRP A 291 21.69 12.11 -11.77
CA TRP A 291 22.83 12.46 -12.62
C TRP A 291 23.83 13.35 -11.92
N ASP A 292 23.40 14.34 -11.13
CA ASP A 292 24.32 15.16 -10.35
C ASP A 292 25.22 14.30 -9.45
N HIS A 293 24.65 13.31 -8.75
CA HIS A 293 25.44 12.38 -7.94
C HIS A 293 26.30 11.42 -8.78
N LEU A 294 25.76 10.83 -9.85
CA LEU A 294 26.51 9.86 -10.67
C LEU A 294 27.71 10.49 -11.38
N LEU A 295 27.60 11.76 -11.78
CA LEU A 295 28.69 12.50 -12.44
C LEU A 295 29.78 12.92 -11.46
N ASP A 296 29.44 13.14 -10.18
CA ASP A 296 30.37 13.61 -9.15
C ASP A 296 30.94 12.46 -8.28
N GLY A 297 30.31 11.29 -8.29
CA GLY A 297 30.61 10.16 -7.38
C GLY A 297 30.46 8.78 -8.03
N ALA A 298 31.26 8.50 -9.05
CA ALA A 298 31.24 7.22 -9.77
C ALA A 298 31.36 6.00 -8.83
N GLY A 299 30.48 5.01 -9.03
CA GLY A 299 30.49 3.73 -8.29
C GLY A 299 29.85 3.75 -6.90
N SER A 300 29.34 4.88 -6.42
CA SER A 300 28.56 4.96 -5.18
C SER A 300 27.06 5.08 -5.47
N TYR A 301 26.25 4.23 -4.84
CA TYR A 301 24.79 4.18 -5.02
C TYR A 301 24.09 4.37 -3.67
N PRO A 302 23.84 5.62 -3.24
CA PRO A 302 23.39 5.93 -1.88
C PRO A 302 22.00 5.35 -1.55
N TRP A 303 21.19 5.01 -2.56
CA TRP A 303 19.90 4.34 -2.38
C TRP A 303 19.96 2.86 -2.01
N LEU A 304 21.09 2.18 -2.24
CA LEU A 304 21.14 0.72 -2.05
C LEU A 304 20.99 0.28 -0.60
N GLU A 305 21.62 0.99 0.33
CA GLU A 305 21.53 0.65 1.75
C GLU A 305 20.10 0.85 2.25
N THR A 306 19.46 1.97 1.89
CA THR A 306 18.07 2.25 2.23
C THR A 306 17.12 1.21 1.65
N LEU A 307 17.28 0.81 0.37
CA LEU A 307 16.46 -0.23 -0.25
C LEU A 307 16.65 -1.60 0.42
N ARG A 308 17.88 -1.97 0.81
CA ARG A 308 18.16 -3.21 1.56
C ARG A 308 17.53 -3.18 2.95
N GLY A 309 17.60 -2.04 3.65
CA GLY A 309 16.94 -1.84 4.94
C GLY A 309 15.43 -2.02 4.83
N GLN A 310 14.80 -1.36 3.85
CA GLN A 310 13.37 -1.51 3.57
C GLN A 310 12.98 -2.95 3.22
N ALA A 311 13.81 -3.66 2.44
CA ALA A 311 13.58 -5.06 2.08
C ALA A 311 13.67 -6.01 3.28
N ALA A 312 14.63 -5.78 4.18
CA ALA A 312 14.76 -6.54 5.42
C ALA A 312 13.55 -6.34 6.34
N GLU A 313 13.08 -5.10 6.52
CA GLU A 313 11.87 -4.79 7.27
C GLU A 313 10.62 -5.43 6.65
N ALA A 314 10.46 -5.34 5.33
CA ALA A 314 9.36 -5.97 4.61
C ALA A 314 9.37 -7.50 4.78
N THR A 315 10.54 -8.13 4.71
CA THR A 315 10.71 -9.58 4.94
C THR A 315 10.32 -9.96 6.37
N ALA A 316 10.81 -9.22 7.37
CA ALA A 316 10.46 -9.45 8.77
C ALA A 316 8.96 -9.29 9.02
N GLN A 317 8.32 -8.30 8.40
CA GLN A 317 6.89 -8.07 8.53
C GLN A 317 6.05 -9.14 7.80
N ALA A 318 6.47 -9.59 6.63
CA ALA A 318 5.85 -10.69 5.90
C ALA A 318 5.94 -12.00 6.70
N GLU A 319 7.09 -12.27 7.30
CA GLU A 319 7.26 -13.43 8.18
C GLU A 319 6.40 -13.33 9.44
N LYS A 320 6.37 -12.17 10.10
CA LYS A 320 5.48 -11.92 11.26
C LYS A 320 4.02 -12.15 10.90
N THR A 321 3.58 -11.63 9.75
CA THR A 321 2.21 -11.81 9.25
C THR A 321 1.93 -13.28 8.97
N ARG A 322 2.86 -14.00 8.33
CA ARG A 322 2.76 -15.44 8.08
C ARG A 322 2.67 -16.23 9.38
N ARG A 323 3.47 -15.90 10.39
CA ARG A 323 3.45 -16.53 11.72
C ARG A 323 2.12 -16.27 12.43
N LEU A 324 1.63 -15.03 12.42
CA LEU A 324 0.34 -14.68 13.01
C LEU A 324 -0.82 -15.41 12.32
N LYS A 325 -0.81 -15.47 10.98
CA LYS A 325 -1.79 -16.23 10.21
C LYS A 325 -1.72 -17.72 10.53
N ALA A 326 -0.52 -18.30 10.55
CA ALA A 326 -0.33 -19.70 10.89
C ALA A 326 -0.78 -20.02 12.33
N ALA A 327 -0.49 -19.15 13.30
CA ALA A 327 -0.93 -19.29 14.68
C ALA A 327 -2.46 -19.18 14.81
N HIS A 328 -3.08 -18.22 14.11
CA HIS A 328 -4.53 -18.07 14.09
C HIS A 328 -5.21 -19.26 13.41
N ASP A 329 -4.67 -19.73 12.28
CA ASP A 329 -5.15 -20.93 11.60
C ASP A 329 -4.99 -22.15 12.52
N ALA A 330 -3.87 -22.29 13.23
CA ALA A 330 -3.65 -23.40 14.15
C ALA A 330 -4.63 -23.39 15.34
N GLU A 331 -4.88 -22.23 15.94
CA GLU A 331 -5.90 -22.06 16.98
C GLU A 331 -7.30 -22.43 16.46
N ARG A 332 -7.62 -22.02 15.23
CA ARG A 332 -8.92 -22.29 14.59
C ARG A 332 -9.16 -23.79 14.35
N TRP A 333 -8.09 -24.56 14.16
CA TRP A 333 -8.13 -26.00 13.86
C TRP A 333 -7.74 -26.91 15.05
N GLY A 334 -7.42 -26.34 16.22
CA GLY A 334 -6.98 -27.12 17.38
C GLY A 334 -5.60 -27.77 17.20
N GLY A 335 -4.74 -27.20 16.36
CA GLY A 335 -3.45 -27.78 15.96
C GLY A 335 -3.06 -27.40 14.52
N PRO A 336 -2.03 -28.03 13.92
CA PRO A 336 -1.66 -27.77 12.52
C PRO A 336 -2.87 -27.87 11.58
N PRO A 337 -3.04 -26.94 10.62
CA PRO A 337 -4.21 -26.93 9.76
C PRO A 337 -4.29 -28.19 8.89
N PRO A 338 -5.50 -28.73 8.62
CA PRO A 338 -5.66 -29.88 7.76
C PRO A 338 -5.29 -29.58 6.29
N PRO A 339 -5.16 -30.63 5.45
CA PRO A 339 -5.08 -30.49 4.00
C PRO A 339 -6.17 -29.58 3.42
N GLU A 340 -5.86 -28.91 2.30
CA GLU A 340 -6.75 -27.93 1.63
C GLU A 340 -8.17 -28.47 1.37
N ARG A 341 -8.29 -29.78 1.09
CA ARG A 341 -9.57 -30.45 0.88
C ARG A 341 -10.52 -30.26 2.06
N LEU A 342 -10.09 -30.56 3.29
CA LEU A 342 -10.89 -30.39 4.51
C LEU A 342 -11.17 -28.91 4.81
N ARG A 343 -10.24 -28.01 4.45
CA ARG A 343 -10.41 -26.56 4.64
C ARG A 343 -11.49 -25.95 3.73
N ARG A 344 -11.77 -26.57 2.58
CA ARG A 344 -12.78 -26.11 1.61
C ARG A 344 -14.16 -26.76 1.78
N LEU A 345 -14.32 -27.74 2.66
CA LEU A 345 -15.61 -28.42 2.84
C LEU A 345 -16.64 -27.46 3.44
N PRO A 346 -17.85 -27.33 2.85
CA PRO A 346 -18.96 -26.61 3.45
C PRO A 346 -19.58 -27.46 4.58
N SER A 347 -18.82 -27.66 5.66
CA SER A 347 -19.12 -28.60 6.75
C SER A 347 -18.71 -28.03 8.11
N GLN A 348 -19.05 -28.76 9.17
CA GLN A 348 -18.63 -28.51 10.55
C GLN A 348 -17.23 -29.04 10.88
N ALA A 349 -16.38 -29.30 9.87
CA ALA A 349 -15.03 -29.85 10.06
C ALA A 349 -14.20 -29.03 11.06
N GLN A 350 -14.28 -27.70 10.99
CA GLN A 350 -13.58 -26.83 11.92
C GLN A 350 -14.11 -26.95 13.35
N SER A 351 -15.43 -26.97 13.50
CA SER A 351 -16.08 -27.12 14.80
C SER A 351 -15.75 -28.48 15.43
N LEU A 352 -15.71 -29.55 14.62
CA LEU A 352 -15.28 -30.88 15.04
C LEU A 352 -13.79 -30.93 15.38
N ALA A 353 -12.92 -30.30 14.59
CA ALA A 353 -11.48 -30.26 14.87
C ALA A 353 -11.17 -29.62 16.24
N ARG A 354 -11.94 -28.59 16.62
CA ARG A 354 -11.83 -27.95 17.93
C ARG A 354 -12.30 -28.82 19.08
N MET A 355 -13.24 -29.74 18.83
CA MET A 355 -13.69 -30.71 19.84
C MET A 355 -12.74 -31.89 19.94
N ASP A 356 -12.38 -32.47 18.81
CA ASP A 356 -11.56 -33.69 18.70
C ASP A 356 -10.89 -33.77 17.32
N ARG A 357 -9.66 -33.22 17.25
CA ARG A 357 -8.85 -33.23 16.03
C ARG A 357 -8.50 -34.66 15.55
N PRO A 358 -8.03 -35.58 16.42
CA PRO A 358 -7.79 -36.97 16.02
C PRO A 358 -9.00 -37.68 15.42
N LEU A 359 -10.22 -37.38 15.89
CA LEU A 359 -11.44 -37.98 15.34
C LEU A 359 -11.74 -37.46 13.93
N LEU A 360 -11.59 -36.16 13.68
CA LEU A 360 -11.73 -35.59 12.33
C LEU A 360 -10.76 -36.25 11.35
N ASP A 361 -9.47 -36.34 11.71
CA ASP A 361 -8.44 -36.94 10.85
C ASP A 361 -8.73 -38.43 10.58
N ARG A 362 -9.31 -39.15 11.55
CA ARG A 362 -9.78 -40.52 11.35
C ARG A 362 -10.93 -40.60 10.35
N ILE A 363 -11.93 -39.73 10.45
CA ILE A 363 -13.07 -39.71 9.52
C ILE A 363 -12.60 -39.43 8.09
N ASP A 364 -11.64 -38.51 7.92
CA ASP A 364 -11.04 -38.23 6.60
C ASP A 364 -10.29 -39.45 6.04
N ALA A 365 -9.64 -40.25 6.88
CA ALA A 365 -8.95 -41.46 6.46
C ALA A 365 -9.87 -42.65 6.09
N LEU A 366 -11.16 -42.63 6.50
CA LEU A 366 -12.07 -43.74 6.24
C LEU A 366 -12.41 -43.92 4.75
N PRO A 367 -12.59 -45.16 4.25
CA PRO A 367 -13.21 -45.40 2.95
C PRO A 367 -14.63 -44.82 2.86
N VAL A 368 -15.08 -44.50 1.65
CA VAL A 368 -16.40 -43.88 1.40
C VAL A 368 -17.57 -44.62 2.07
N ALA A 369 -17.61 -45.96 1.97
CA ALA A 369 -18.65 -46.78 2.60
C ALA A 369 -18.64 -46.63 4.13
N ARG A 370 -17.45 -46.67 4.75
CA ARG A 370 -17.29 -46.50 6.20
C ARG A 370 -17.66 -45.09 6.66
N ARG A 371 -17.47 -44.05 5.84
CA ARG A 371 -17.95 -42.69 6.16
C ARG A 371 -19.48 -42.62 6.21
N ARG A 372 -20.20 -43.29 5.29
CA ARG A 372 -21.66 -43.36 5.34
C ARG A 372 -22.16 -44.12 6.57
N GLU A 373 -21.51 -45.22 6.91
CA GLU A 373 -21.81 -45.98 8.14
C GLU A 373 -21.56 -45.12 9.39
N ALA A 374 -20.46 -44.38 9.43
CA ALA A 374 -20.12 -43.44 10.50
C ALA A 374 -21.20 -42.37 10.68
N ALA A 375 -21.67 -41.78 9.57
CA ALA A 375 -22.72 -40.79 9.57
C ALA A 375 -24.03 -41.37 10.15
N CYS A 376 -24.47 -42.55 9.68
CA CYS A 376 -25.68 -43.20 10.16
C CYS A 376 -25.58 -43.57 11.64
N TRP A 377 -24.43 -44.09 12.07
CA TRP A 377 -24.15 -44.40 13.47
C TRP A 377 -24.29 -43.16 14.36
N ALA A 378 -23.70 -42.03 13.95
CA ALA A 378 -23.75 -40.78 14.70
C ALA A 378 -25.18 -40.21 14.74
N ALA A 379 -25.88 -40.20 13.60
CA ALA A 379 -27.28 -39.76 13.52
C ALA A 379 -28.19 -40.58 14.44
N ARG A 380 -28.07 -41.92 14.45
CA ARG A 380 -28.83 -42.79 15.34
C ARG A 380 -28.55 -42.47 16.81
N ARG A 381 -27.28 -42.27 17.19
CA ARG A 381 -26.92 -41.89 18.56
C ARG A 381 -27.51 -40.54 18.96
N ALA A 382 -27.47 -39.55 18.05
CA ALA A 382 -28.08 -38.25 18.25
C ALA A 382 -29.61 -38.35 18.45
N MET A 383 -30.29 -39.11 17.60
CA MET A 383 -31.75 -39.27 17.69
C MET A 383 -32.16 -39.96 18.99
N ARG A 384 -31.40 -40.97 19.42
CA ARG A 384 -31.63 -41.68 20.67
C ARG A 384 -31.50 -40.78 21.89
N VAL A 385 -30.39 -40.05 22.02
CA VAL A 385 -30.15 -39.21 23.21
C VAL A 385 -31.17 -38.07 23.31
N ALA A 386 -31.70 -37.61 22.18
CA ALA A 386 -32.75 -36.59 22.14
C ALA A 386 -34.19 -37.15 22.23
N GLY A 387 -34.37 -38.47 22.35
CA GLY A 387 -35.69 -39.12 22.41
C GLY A 387 -36.48 -39.10 21.10
N LEU A 388 -35.82 -38.80 19.97
CA LEU A 388 -36.46 -38.65 18.66
C LEU A 388 -36.68 -39.99 17.93
N GLU A 389 -36.06 -41.08 18.39
CA GLU A 389 -36.21 -42.41 17.77
C GLU A 389 -37.61 -43.01 17.90
N GLN A 390 -38.44 -42.48 18.82
CA GLN A 390 -39.82 -42.92 19.05
C GLN A 390 -40.85 -42.16 18.19
N ILE A 391 -40.43 -41.08 17.53
CA ILE A 391 -41.30 -40.25 16.70
C ILE A 391 -41.37 -40.86 15.31
N GLY A 392 -42.56 -41.35 14.91
CA GLY A 392 -42.72 -42.22 13.74
C GLY A 392 -42.08 -41.70 12.45
N TRP A 393 -42.29 -40.43 12.11
CA TRP A 393 -41.75 -39.84 10.88
C TRP A 393 -40.22 -39.63 10.91
N ILE A 394 -39.62 -39.54 12.10
CA ILE A 394 -38.16 -39.47 12.29
C ILE A 394 -37.57 -40.88 12.27
N ALA A 395 -38.23 -41.84 12.94
CA ALA A 395 -37.84 -43.24 12.96
C ALA A 395 -37.82 -43.84 11.54
N ASP A 396 -38.85 -43.56 10.74
CA ASP A 396 -38.94 -43.99 9.34
C ASP A 396 -37.80 -43.40 8.48
N ALA A 397 -37.47 -42.12 8.68
CA ALA A 397 -36.38 -41.46 7.97
C ALA A 397 -35.01 -42.04 8.35
N LEU A 398 -34.78 -42.31 9.64
CA LEU A 398 -33.56 -42.95 10.13
C LEU A 398 -33.42 -44.37 9.57
N ALA A 399 -34.50 -45.17 9.59
CA ALA A 399 -34.51 -46.52 9.02
C ALA A 399 -34.31 -46.51 7.49
N ALA A 400 -34.81 -45.50 6.78
CA ALA A 400 -34.55 -45.33 5.36
C ALA A 400 -33.05 -45.11 5.09
N ALA A 401 -32.41 -44.19 5.82
CA ALA A 401 -30.98 -43.91 5.66
C ALA A 401 -30.10 -45.12 5.96
N GLU A 402 -30.43 -45.89 7.01
CA GLU A 402 -29.68 -47.09 7.40
C GLU A 402 -29.81 -48.24 6.39
N ALA A 403 -30.95 -48.32 5.71
CA ALA A 403 -31.16 -49.21 4.59
C ALA A 403 -30.54 -48.68 3.27
N ALA A 404 -29.73 -47.61 3.34
CA ALA A 404 -29.15 -46.90 2.20
C ALA A 404 -30.21 -46.41 1.18
N ARG A 405 -31.43 -46.12 1.64
CA ARG A 405 -32.49 -45.52 0.84
C ARG A 405 -32.46 -43.99 0.98
N PRO A 406 -32.86 -43.23 -0.06
CA PRO A 406 -32.96 -41.78 0.04
C PRO A 406 -33.88 -41.34 1.18
N LEU A 407 -33.50 -40.27 1.86
CA LEU A 407 -34.36 -39.64 2.87
C LEU A 407 -35.63 -39.07 2.21
N PRO A 408 -36.75 -38.99 2.95
CA PRO A 408 -37.97 -38.35 2.45
C PRO A 408 -37.71 -36.91 1.98
N ARG A 409 -38.46 -36.45 0.97
CA ARG A 409 -38.27 -35.10 0.38
C ARG A 409 -38.27 -33.97 1.42
N SER A 410 -39.07 -34.08 2.47
CA SER A 410 -39.11 -33.08 3.56
C SER A 410 -37.78 -32.87 4.28
N PHE A 411 -36.87 -33.85 4.24
CA PHE A 411 -35.53 -33.80 4.86
C PHE A 411 -34.43 -33.31 3.90
N THR A 412 -34.70 -33.30 2.59
CA THR A 412 -33.71 -32.96 1.55
C THR A 412 -33.99 -31.60 0.92
N GLU A 413 -35.26 -31.22 0.74
CA GLU A 413 -35.66 -29.93 0.17
C GLU A 413 -35.25 -28.77 1.09
N GLN A 414 -34.65 -27.72 0.50
CA GLN A 414 -34.17 -26.52 1.21
C GLN A 414 -33.28 -26.86 2.42
N GLY A 415 -32.47 -27.91 2.33
CA GLY A 415 -31.60 -28.36 3.43
C GLY A 415 -32.36 -28.92 4.62
N GLY A 416 -33.59 -29.41 4.43
CA GLY A 416 -34.40 -30.01 5.49
C GLY A 416 -35.18 -29.01 6.35
N ALA A 417 -35.28 -27.75 5.92
CA ALA A 417 -35.99 -26.70 6.66
C ALA A 417 -37.47 -27.04 6.94
N ALA A 418 -38.13 -27.81 6.07
CA ALA A 418 -39.49 -28.29 6.30
C ALA A 418 -39.55 -29.30 7.46
N ALA A 419 -38.64 -30.29 7.47
CA ALA A 419 -38.56 -31.26 8.55
C ALA A 419 -38.12 -30.62 9.89
N PHE A 420 -37.21 -29.64 9.86
CA PHE A 420 -36.81 -28.90 11.06
C PHE A 420 -37.95 -28.07 11.63
N ARG A 421 -38.76 -27.41 10.79
CA ARG A 421 -39.96 -26.70 11.26
C ARG A 421 -41.00 -27.65 11.86
N ARG A 422 -41.17 -28.83 11.25
CA ARG A 422 -42.04 -29.88 11.81
C ARG A 422 -41.57 -30.32 13.18
N LEU A 423 -40.26 -30.57 13.35
CA LEU A 423 -39.67 -30.93 14.65
C LEU A 423 -40.07 -29.93 15.75
N LEU A 424 -40.01 -28.63 15.48
CA LEU A 424 -40.30 -27.58 16.48
C LEU A 424 -41.79 -27.40 16.78
N ALA A 425 -42.68 -27.85 15.89
CA ALA A 425 -44.14 -27.65 16.03
C ALA A 425 -44.87 -28.92 16.45
N ASP A 426 -44.22 -30.08 16.39
CA ASP A 426 -44.81 -31.39 16.67
C ASP A 426 -44.93 -31.59 18.20
N PRO A 427 -46.15 -31.71 18.75
CA PRO A 427 -46.36 -31.84 20.20
C PRO A 427 -45.86 -33.18 20.76
N GLU A 428 -45.63 -34.19 19.90
CA GLU A 428 -45.04 -35.47 20.33
C GLU A 428 -43.53 -35.37 20.57
N VAL A 429 -42.87 -34.32 20.07
CA VAL A 429 -41.43 -34.13 20.21
C VAL A 429 -41.08 -33.70 21.65
N PRO A 430 -40.18 -34.43 22.36
CA PRO A 430 -39.73 -34.03 23.68
C PRO A 430 -39.04 -32.66 23.65
N HIS A 431 -39.11 -31.93 24.76
CA HIS A 431 -38.44 -30.63 24.90
C HIS A 431 -37.48 -30.68 26.09
N SER A 432 -36.30 -31.27 25.88
CA SER A 432 -35.21 -31.29 26.85
C SER A 432 -34.14 -30.26 26.46
N THR A 433 -33.47 -29.68 27.45
CA THR A 433 -32.33 -28.80 27.20
C THR A 433 -31.01 -29.52 27.48
N VAL A 434 -29.98 -29.11 26.74
CA VAL A 434 -28.59 -29.48 27.00
C VAL A 434 -27.75 -28.22 27.16
N THR A 435 -26.79 -28.32 28.07
CA THR A 435 -25.82 -27.29 28.31
C THR A 435 -24.70 -27.38 27.27
N LEU A 436 -24.55 -26.33 26.45
CA LEU A 436 -23.43 -26.21 25.54
C LEU A 436 -22.31 -25.41 26.19
N ARG A 437 -21.17 -26.06 26.42
CA ARG A 437 -19.93 -25.40 26.81
C ARG A 437 -19.22 -24.89 25.58
N ARG A 438 -19.34 -23.59 25.30
CA ARG A 438 -18.52 -22.94 24.29
C ARG A 438 -17.17 -22.61 24.93
N GLU A 439 -16.09 -23.03 24.29
CA GLU A 439 -14.76 -22.66 24.77
C GLU A 439 -14.60 -21.13 24.84
N PRO A 440 -13.82 -20.63 25.82
CA PRO A 440 -13.63 -19.20 26.00
C PRO A 440 -13.03 -18.57 24.74
N THR A 441 -13.66 -17.51 24.24
CA THR A 441 -12.98 -16.57 23.35
C THR A 441 -11.95 -15.77 24.16
N ARG A 442 -10.88 -15.27 23.53
CA ARG A 442 -9.78 -14.50 24.16
C ARG A 442 -10.18 -13.31 25.07
N LEU A 443 -11.46 -12.96 25.16
CA LEU A 443 -12.01 -11.82 25.91
C LEU A 443 -13.12 -12.18 26.92
N GLY A 444 -13.39 -13.45 27.25
CA GLY A 444 -14.50 -13.75 28.16
C GLY A 444 -14.50 -15.13 28.83
N ALA A 445 -15.19 -15.20 29.97
CA ALA A 445 -15.48 -16.43 30.70
C ALA A 445 -16.25 -17.44 29.80
N PRO A 446 -16.20 -18.75 30.11
CA PRO A 446 -16.97 -19.74 29.37
C PRO A 446 -18.44 -19.33 29.29
N HIS A 447 -18.95 -19.10 28.08
CA HIS A 447 -20.38 -18.86 27.89
C HIS A 447 -21.09 -20.20 27.86
N VAL A 448 -21.81 -20.47 28.94
CA VAL A 448 -22.74 -21.59 29.03
C VAL A 448 -24.05 -21.16 28.39
N THR A 449 -24.55 -21.91 27.42
CA THR A 449 -25.87 -21.66 26.80
C THR A 449 -26.70 -22.92 26.87
N GLU A 450 -27.93 -22.78 27.37
CA GLU A 450 -28.94 -23.83 27.31
C GLU A 450 -29.53 -23.88 25.89
N MET A 451 -29.55 -25.07 25.29
CA MET A 451 -30.08 -25.27 23.94
C MET A 451 -31.05 -26.46 23.93
N LEU A 452 -32.13 -26.36 23.15
CA LEU A 452 -33.04 -27.48 22.93
C LEU A 452 -32.27 -28.68 22.33
N GLN A 453 -32.26 -29.81 23.03
CA GLN A 453 -31.47 -31.00 22.69
C GLN A 453 -31.90 -31.59 21.35
N GLN A 454 -33.19 -31.55 21.04
CA GLN A 454 -33.77 -32.01 19.79
C GLN A 454 -33.28 -31.16 18.62
N ALA A 455 -33.21 -29.84 18.80
CA ALA A 455 -32.63 -28.94 17.79
C ALA A 455 -31.12 -29.14 17.62
N ALA A 456 -30.41 -29.59 18.67
CA ALA A 456 -29.00 -29.98 18.59
C ALA A 456 -28.80 -31.26 17.77
N ALA A 457 -29.65 -32.26 18.01
CA ALA A 457 -29.54 -33.60 17.46
C ALA A 457 -30.03 -33.72 16.02
N PHE A 458 -31.15 -33.08 15.70
CA PHE A 458 -31.85 -33.27 14.43
C PHE A 458 -31.01 -32.98 13.17
N PRO A 459 -30.13 -31.97 13.15
CA PRO A 459 -29.22 -31.75 12.03
C PRO A 459 -28.31 -32.94 11.72
N ALA A 460 -28.02 -33.84 12.68
CA ALA A 460 -27.24 -35.05 12.41
C ALA A 460 -27.96 -36.00 11.43
N LEU A 461 -29.30 -36.05 11.49
CA LEU A 461 -30.11 -36.81 10.54
C LEU A 461 -30.20 -36.10 9.18
N LEU A 462 -30.32 -34.77 9.18
CA LEU A 462 -30.31 -33.98 7.94
C LEU A 462 -28.98 -34.11 7.18
N ALA A 463 -27.85 -34.20 7.90
CA ALA A 463 -26.53 -34.40 7.32
C ALA A 463 -26.43 -35.65 6.43
N LEU A 464 -27.25 -36.68 6.67
CA LEU A 464 -27.26 -37.90 5.86
C LEU A 464 -27.73 -37.65 4.42
N ALA A 465 -28.46 -36.55 4.17
CA ALA A 465 -28.88 -36.14 2.83
C ALA A 465 -27.73 -35.60 1.96
N ASN A 466 -26.56 -35.30 2.53
CA ASN A 466 -25.45 -34.72 1.77
C ASN A 466 -24.85 -35.76 0.81
N ASP A 467 -24.59 -35.38 -0.44
CA ASP A 467 -24.00 -36.27 -1.45
C ASP A 467 -22.52 -36.59 -1.18
N ASP A 468 -21.79 -35.69 -0.51
CA ASP A 468 -20.42 -35.96 -0.08
C ASP A 468 -20.42 -36.78 1.23
N PRO A 469 -19.99 -38.06 1.20
CA PRO A 469 -19.96 -38.93 2.37
C PRO A 469 -19.07 -38.39 3.51
N LEU A 470 -18.04 -37.60 3.17
CA LEU A 470 -17.15 -37.01 4.16
C LEU A 470 -17.84 -35.86 4.90
N VAL A 471 -18.57 -35.00 4.19
CA VAL A 471 -19.38 -33.94 4.81
C VAL A 471 -20.48 -34.55 5.68
N ALA A 472 -21.20 -35.54 5.17
CA ALA A 472 -22.25 -36.24 5.93
C ALA A 472 -21.73 -36.82 7.26
N ALA A 473 -20.57 -37.47 7.24
CA ALA A 473 -19.96 -38.05 8.43
C ALA A 473 -19.51 -36.99 9.44
N ILE A 474 -18.82 -35.94 8.98
CA ILE A 474 -18.33 -34.85 9.83
C ILE A 474 -19.48 -34.14 10.52
N ASP A 475 -20.51 -33.76 9.76
CA ASP A 475 -21.64 -32.99 10.27
C ASP A 475 -22.49 -33.85 11.22
N ALA A 476 -22.75 -35.11 10.87
CA ALA A 476 -23.49 -36.02 11.74
C ALA A 476 -22.77 -36.25 13.08
N VAL A 477 -21.46 -36.47 13.07
CA VAL A 477 -20.64 -36.65 14.29
C VAL A 477 -20.62 -35.37 15.12
N HIS A 478 -20.45 -34.21 14.48
CA HIS A 478 -20.45 -32.92 15.18
C HIS A 478 -21.79 -32.64 15.88
N HIS A 479 -22.91 -32.80 15.18
CA HIS A 479 -24.24 -32.56 15.74
C HIS A 479 -24.62 -33.60 16.79
N ALA A 480 -24.21 -34.86 16.62
CA ALA A 480 -24.34 -35.86 17.67
C ALA A 480 -23.54 -35.48 18.92
N ALA A 481 -22.32 -34.98 18.79
CA ALA A 481 -21.52 -34.51 19.92
C ALA A 481 -22.20 -33.36 20.67
N LEU A 482 -22.80 -32.40 19.96
CA LEU A 482 -23.58 -31.31 20.57
C LEU A 482 -24.82 -31.83 21.33
N ALA A 483 -25.54 -32.80 20.77
CA ALA A 483 -26.73 -33.37 21.40
C ALA A 483 -26.47 -34.11 22.72
N HIS A 484 -25.24 -34.56 22.94
CA HIS A 484 -24.84 -35.22 24.19
C HIS A 484 -24.49 -34.22 25.31
N GLY A 485 -24.38 -32.90 25.05
CA GLY A 485 -24.18 -31.89 26.09
C GLY A 485 -22.97 -32.18 26.99
N ASP A 486 -23.18 -32.30 28.30
CA ASP A 486 -22.13 -32.64 29.27
C ASP A 486 -21.55 -34.06 29.07
N ASP A 487 -22.27 -34.99 28.42
CA ASP A 487 -21.80 -36.34 28.07
C ASP A 487 -21.02 -36.39 26.74
N ARG A 488 -20.73 -35.23 26.11
CA ARG A 488 -20.04 -35.13 24.82
C ARG A 488 -18.74 -35.92 24.77
N ASP A 489 -17.90 -35.82 25.80
CA ASP A 489 -16.56 -36.44 25.77
C ASP A 489 -16.66 -37.98 25.79
N ARG A 490 -17.70 -38.53 26.44
CA ARG A 490 -18.01 -39.97 26.37
C ARG A 490 -18.48 -40.37 24.97
N PHE A 491 -19.33 -39.56 24.33
CA PHE A 491 -19.74 -39.80 22.95
C PHE A 491 -18.54 -39.79 21.98
N LEU A 492 -17.60 -38.86 22.13
CA LEU A 492 -16.40 -38.79 21.29
C LEU A 492 -15.50 -40.02 21.47
N ALA A 493 -15.34 -40.52 22.70
CA ALA A 493 -14.63 -41.77 22.97
C ALA A 493 -15.31 -43.00 22.34
N ASP A 494 -16.65 -43.07 22.40
CA ASP A 494 -17.45 -44.09 21.72
C ASP A 494 -17.26 -44.00 20.19
N ALA A 495 -17.27 -42.78 19.63
CA ALA A 495 -17.06 -42.54 18.20
C ALA A 495 -15.68 -43.01 17.76
N HIS A 496 -14.64 -42.72 18.54
CA HIS A 496 -13.31 -43.27 18.29
C HIS A 496 -13.29 -44.80 18.23
N THR A 497 -14.06 -45.47 19.08
CA THR A 497 -14.12 -46.94 19.12
C THR A 497 -14.91 -47.50 17.93
N ALA A 498 -16.05 -46.88 17.58
CA ALA A 498 -16.90 -47.31 16.49
C ALA A 498 -16.26 -47.10 15.10
N LEU A 499 -15.36 -46.12 14.99
CA LEU A 499 -14.68 -45.73 13.74
C LEU A 499 -13.25 -46.26 13.61
N ARG A 500 -12.79 -47.13 14.53
CA ARG A 500 -11.66 -48.02 14.25
C ARG A 500 -12.04 -49.01 13.15
#